data_AF-A0A267DSM3-F1
#
_entry.id   AF-A0A267DSM3-F1
#
_cell.length_a   1.000
_cell.length_b   1.000
_cell.length_c   1.000
_cell.angle_alpha   90.00
_cell.angle_beta   90.00
_cell.angle_gamma   90.00
#
_symmetry.space_group_name_H-M   'P 1'
#
loop_
_entity.id
_entity.type
_entity.pdbx_description
1 polymer ?
#
loop_
_entity_poly.entity_id
_entity_poly.type
_entity_poly.pdbx_seq_one_letter_code
_entity_poly.pdbx_strand_id
1 'polypeptide(L)'
;MEAQPKPKQPPVSGEEDIEKLSLVDIEAAMSMSVTDAVFTSVLSSYPVGAHIQCRCQVSDPADLSEGCWVGLFKVGWASAEADCVCRAECRRESERVLAAVFSPGQLPRDTREFYQFCFAAPGGLVKGASPPFLFRAAPADDFVSVVDEELQGVVVSARTAQLEGQLASMRLEQEAQRSAAEDAAERLRAELSELSERLSAAESRAANSKSESCRLRAELGRQDEWRQVQAARLIEAEDEKQRLLRRLEEVARDAETAGDQADAARQSLELHAAERQRLAEELQAARLESERLSGQLQAVSGQLEAAQQRERRVADQLTETQAAAETAQSTAAAQLEAQRAQQQQELQLMQAELQQRHAAEQQKLQQQLQVAEAQSAQLLAELQQLRQQRQASPEELQAQQARYCSLLTAYEGVKKQFHSAEDRERIVKLKYDEVIECNRQMLAREDRLHQTTQEFKDRLQEGCKEYKRLMKKYKEAQHQLQRQQQAEPAEEFHDAIGGDDETEEDGTGTVIHRPPPVEVPLTALTAAAPVAELARVCPVCDVTDFASQTDYEEHVHSHFGEADD
;
A
#
# COMPACT_ATOMS: atom_id res chain seq x y z
N MET A 1 -62.46 30.33 -74.74
CA MET A 1 -63.16 31.57 -75.12
C MET A 1 -62.87 31.85 -76.58
N GLU A 2 -63.72 32.68 -77.21
CA GLU A 2 -63.46 33.46 -78.43
C GLU A 2 -63.10 32.74 -79.74
N ALA A 3 -63.69 33.26 -80.83
CA ALA A 3 -63.45 32.84 -82.20
C ALA A 3 -62.40 33.74 -82.87
N GLN A 4 -61.91 33.32 -84.05
CA GLN A 4 -61.23 34.23 -84.98
C GLN A 4 -61.98 34.28 -86.33
N PRO A 5 -62.05 35.45 -87.01
CA PRO A 5 -62.90 35.66 -88.18
C PRO A 5 -62.20 35.41 -89.53
N LYS A 6 -62.99 35.18 -90.59
CA LYS A 6 -62.52 35.24 -91.98
C LYS A 6 -62.26 36.69 -92.43
N PRO A 7 -61.25 36.94 -93.29
CA PRO A 7 -61.10 38.22 -94.00
C PRO A 7 -62.15 38.39 -95.11
N LYS A 8 -62.37 39.64 -95.53
CA LYS A 8 -63.34 40.04 -96.59
C LYS A 8 -62.64 40.26 -97.95
N GLN A 9 -63.41 40.13 -99.04
CA GLN A 9 -63.09 40.70 -100.36
C GLN A 9 -63.98 41.94 -100.64
N PRO A 10 -63.51 42.93 -101.41
CA PRO A 10 -64.33 44.04 -101.92
C PRO A 10 -64.80 43.81 -103.39
N PRO A 11 -65.92 44.44 -103.85
CA PRO A 11 -66.45 44.32 -105.22
C PRO A 11 -66.34 45.61 -106.07
N VAL A 12 -66.38 45.49 -107.42
CA VAL A 12 -66.63 46.61 -108.37
C VAL A 12 -67.43 46.11 -109.60
N SER A 13 -68.29 46.98 -110.15
CA SER A 13 -69.10 46.92 -111.40
C SER A 13 -68.25 47.04 -112.69
N GLY A 14 -68.75 46.97 -113.94
CA GLY A 14 -70.11 46.75 -114.49
C GLY A 14 -70.52 47.85 -115.51
N GLU A 15 -70.89 47.50 -116.75
CA GLU A 15 -71.31 48.42 -117.85
C GLU A 15 -72.09 47.68 -118.98
N GLU A 16 -72.60 48.40 -120.01
CA GLU A 16 -73.95 48.19 -120.62
C GLU A 16 -74.06 47.86 -122.15
N ASP A 17 -75.30 47.59 -122.62
CA ASP A 17 -75.73 47.29 -124.01
C ASP A 17 -75.98 48.55 -124.90
N ILE A 18 -76.10 48.40 -126.24
CA ILE A 18 -76.89 49.31 -127.13
C ILE A 18 -77.22 48.71 -128.54
N GLU A 19 -78.26 49.27 -129.18
CA GLU A 19 -79.12 48.73 -130.26
C GLU A 19 -78.60 48.80 -131.72
N LYS A 20 -79.33 48.12 -132.65
CA LYS A 20 -79.86 48.76 -133.89
C LYS A 20 -80.95 47.95 -134.64
N LEU A 21 -81.78 48.65 -135.44
CA LEU A 21 -82.98 48.15 -136.14
C LEU A 21 -82.90 48.20 -137.69
N SER A 22 -83.98 47.74 -138.35
CA SER A 22 -84.08 47.34 -139.77
C SER A 22 -84.45 48.43 -140.80
N LEU A 23 -84.40 48.06 -142.09
CA LEU A 23 -84.45 48.92 -143.28
C LEU A 23 -85.53 48.43 -144.29
N VAL A 24 -86.71 49.07 -144.37
CA VAL A 24 -87.82 48.59 -145.25
C VAL A 24 -88.59 49.71 -146.01
N ASP A 25 -88.70 50.93 -145.49
CA ASP A 25 -89.83 51.83 -145.82
C ASP A 25 -89.67 52.82 -147.01
N ILE A 26 -88.83 52.55 -148.03
CA ILE A 26 -88.41 53.59 -149.00
C ILE A 26 -89.02 53.51 -150.42
N GLU A 27 -89.35 52.33 -150.97
CA GLU A 27 -89.60 52.17 -152.42
C GLU A 27 -91.03 52.49 -152.92
N ALA A 28 -91.89 53.12 -152.11
CA ALA A 28 -93.35 53.11 -152.33
C ALA A 28 -93.96 54.29 -153.12
N ALA A 29 -93.20 55.23 -153.69
CA ALA A 29 -93.79 56.46 -154.29
C ALA A 29 -93.04 57.06 -155.50
N MET A 30 -93.63 56.95 -156.70
CA MET A 30 -93.91 58.03 -157.68
C MET A 30 -94.45 57.43 -158.99
N SER A 31 -95.40 58.09 -159.67
CA SER A 31 -96.04 57.56 -160.89
C SER A 31 -96.64 58.65 -161.80
N MET A 32 -97.14 58.22 -162.98
CA MET A 32 -98.05 58.94 -163.89
C MET A 32 -97.48 60.07 -164.77
N SER A 33 -96.87 59.71 -165.90
CA SER A 33 -97.42 60.04 -167.24
C SER A 33 -96.59 59.35 -168.34
N VAL A 34 -97.25 58.75 -169.32
CA VAL A 34 -96.56 58.00 -170.40
C VAL A 34 -96.25 58.98 -171.54
N THR A 35 -94.97 59.22 -171.78
CA THR A 35 -94.48 59.93 -172.97
C THR A 35 -94.19 58.92 -174.07
N ASP A 36 -94.72 59.15 -175.27
CA ASP A 36 -94.54 58.23 -176.40
C ASP A 36 -93.06 58.11 -176.80
N ALA A 37 -92.27 59.17 -176.60
CA ALA A 37 -90.81 59.17 -176.75
C ALA A 37 -90.08 59.61 -175.47
N VAL A 38 -89.10 58.82 -175.05
CA VAL A 38 -88.28 59.06 -173.84
C VAL A 38 -86.83 59.33 -174.23
N PHE A 39 -86.25 60.41 -173.73
CA PHE A 39 -84.84 60.75 -173.95
C PHE A 39 -83.92 60.06 -172.94
N THR A 40 -82.82 59.47 -173.42
CA THR A 40 -81.84 58.75 -172.60
C THR A 40 -80.50 59.49 -172.54
N SER A 41 -79.76 59.28 -171.44
CA SER A 41 -78.43 59.87 -171.19
C SER A 41 -78.38 61.42 -171.29
N VAL A 42 -79.46 62.09 -170.89
CA VAL A 42 -79.53 63.56 -170.85
C VAL A 42 -78.73 64.08 -169.65
N LEU A 43 -77.72 64.91 -169.90
CA LEU A 43 -76.91 65.53 -168.85
C LEU A 43 -77.61 66.77 -168.27
N SER A 44 -77.42 67.03 -166.98
CA SER A 44 -77.93 68.26 -166.32
C SER A 44 -77.25 69.54 -166.82
N SER A 45 -76.04 69.43 -167.38
CA SER A 45 -75.42 70.48 -168.19
C SER A 45 -74.48 69.92 -169.25
N TYR A 46 -74.46 70.53 -170.43
CA TYR A 46 -73.55 70.21 -171.53
C TYR A 46 -72.44 71.27 -171.69
N PRO A 47 -71.24 70.91 -172.19
CA PRO A 47 -70.17 71.86 -172.45
C PRO A 47 -70.47 72.76 -173.66
N VAL A 48 -70.30 74.08 -173.50
CA VAL A 48 -70.45 75.06 -174.58
C VAL A 48 -69.45 74.77 -175.70
N GLY A 49 -69.93 74.72 -176.94
CA GLY A 49 -69.10 74.52 -178.13
C GLY A 49 -68.81 73.06 -178.51
N ALA A 50 -69.34 72.08 -177.77
CA ALA A 50 -69.27 70.67 -178.15
C ALA A 50 -70.43 70.25 -179.08
N HIS A 51 -70.25 69.16 -179.82
CA HIS A 51 -71.36 68.46 -180.48
C HIS A 51 -72.22 67.75 -179.42
N ILE A 52 -73.55 67.75 -179.59
CA ILE A 52 -74.44 66.97 -178.73
C ILE A 52 -75.22 65.97 -179.57
N GLN A 53 -74.97 64.68 -179.33
CA GLN A 53 -75.86 63.60 -179.76
C GLN A 53 -76.87 63.34 -178.64
N CYS A 54 -78.15 63.56 -178.90
CA CYS A 54 -79.22 63.07 -178.04
C CYS A 54 -79.82 61.78 -178.62
N ARG A 55 -80.25 60.88 -177.74
CA ARG A 55 -80.98 59.65 -178.11
C ARG A 55 -82.38 59.70 -177.53
N CYS A 56 -83.39 59.39 -178.33
CA CYS A 56 -84.74 59.12 -177.86
C CYS A 56 -85.17 57.71 -178.26
N GLN A 57 -85.83 57.03 -177.32
CA GLN A 57 -86.50 55.76 -177.55
C GLN A 57 -87.99 56.01 -177.77
N VAL A 58 -88.55 55.51 -178.86
CA VAL A 58 -89.94 55.78 -179.27
C VAL A 58 -90.79 54.51 -179.14
N SER A 59 -91.98 54.67 -178.57
CA SER A 59 -92.88 53.58 -178.19
C SER A 59 -93.77 53.12 -179.36
N ASP A 60 -94.27 54.06 -180.16
CA ASP A 60 -95.04 53.79 -181.37
C ASP A 60 -94.08 53.53 -182.57
N PRO A 61 -94.13 52.37 -183.24
CA PRO A 61 -93.31 52.11 -184.42
C PRO A 61 -93.68 52.97 -185.64
N ALA A 62 -94.87 53.61 -185.69
CA ALA A 62 -95.25 54.52 -186.76
C ALA A 62 -94.43 55.83 -186.74
N ASP A 63 -94.08 56.31 -185.54
CA ASP A 63 -93.24 57.49 -185.31
C ASP A 63 -91.74 57.24 -185.59
N LEU A 64 -91.39 56.10 -186.20
CA LEU A 64 -90.02 55.75 -186.63
C LEU A 64 -89.85 55.85 -188.16
N SER A 65 -90.74 56.59 -188.83
CA SER A 65 -90.76 56.84 -190.27
C SER A 65 -89.79 57.97 -190.68
N GLU A 66 -89.54 58.12 -191.99
CA GLU A 66 -88.70 59.21 -192.50
C GLU A 66 -89.42 60.57 -192.32
N GLY A 67 -88.68 61.59 -191.88
CA GLY A 67 -89.20 62.94 -191.60
C GLY A 67 -89.33 63.31 -190.11
N CYS A 68 -89.07 62.38 -189.18
CA CYS A 68 -89.00 62.70 -187.75
C CYS A 68 -87.78 63.56 -187.39
N TRP A 69 -87.90 64.41 -186.37
CA TRP A 69 -86.80 65.28 -185.91
C TRP A 69 -86.84 65.51 -184.40
N VAL A 70 -85.69 65.89 -183.83
CA VAL A 70 -85.60 66.46 -182.47
C VAL A 70 -85.35 67.96 -182.59
N GLY A 71 -86.16 68.75 -181.90
CA GLY A 71 -85.90 70.17 -181.68
C GLY A 71 -85.24 70.41 -180.34
N LEU A 72 -84.34 71.39 -180.27
CA LEU A 72 -83.95 72.02 -179.02
C LEU A 72 -84.90 73.19 -178.75
N PHE A 73 -85.55 73.16 -177.60
CA PHE A 73 -86.48 74.20 -177.16
C PHE A 73 -86.01 74.81 -175.85
N LYS A 74 -86.27 76.11 -175.67
CA LYS A 74 -86.20 76.74 -174.35
C LYS A 74 -87.35 76.22 -173.49
N VAL A 75 -87.09 75.93 -172.22
CA VAL A 75 -88.15 75.47 -171.29
C VAL A 75 -89.25 76.54 -171.19
N GLY A 76 -90.51 76.13 -171.37
CA GLY A 76 -91.67 77.03 -171.45
C GLY A 76 -92.10 77.43 -172.87
N TRP A 77 -91.62 76.74 -173.91
CA TRP A 77 -92.12 76.84 -175.28
C TRP A 77 -93.63 76.49 -175.40
N ALA A 78 -94.30 77.04 -176.42
CA ALA A 78 -95.73 76.88 -176.65
C ALA A 78 -96.08 76.34 -178.05
N SER A 79 -95.22 76.53 -179.06
CA SER A 79 -95.41 76.06 -180.44
C SER A 79 -94.19 75.29 -180.94
N ALA A 80 -94.40 74.06 -181.39
CA ALA A 80 -93.36 73.19 -181.92
C ALA A 80 -92.66 73.75 -183.18
N GLU A 81 -93.37 74.54 -184.00
CA GLU A 81 -92.81 75.11 -185.23
C GLU A 81 -92.15 76.48 -185.01
N ALA A 82 -92.67 77.29 -184.09
CA ALA A 82 -92.23 78.67 -183.90
C ALA A 82 -91.14 78.85 -182.82
N ASP A 83 -91.16 78.05 -181.75
CA ASP A 83 -90.26 78.20 -180.60
C ASP A 83 -89.03 77.26 -180.66
N CYS A 84 -88.87 76.54 -181.76
CA CYS A 84 -87.77 75.61 -181.99
C CYS A 84 -86.46 76.38 -182.27
N VAL A 85 -85.53 76.36 -181.31
CA VAL A 85 -84.26 77.10 -181.39
C VAL A 85 -83.39 76.55 -182.52
N CYS A 86 -83.33 75.23 -182.62
CA CYS A 86 -82.72 74.51 -183.73
C CYS A 86 -83.29 73.09 -183.78
N ARG A 87 -83.32 72.47 -184.96
CA ARG A 87 -83.76 71.07 -185.16
C ARG A 87 -82.68 70.25 -185.84
N ALA A 88 -82.60 68.98 -185.46
CA ALA A 88 -81.78 67.95 -186.08
C ALA A 88 -82.67 66.78 -186.49
N GLU A 89 -82.48 66.29 -187.72
CA GLU A 89 -83.22 65.13 -188.24
C GLU A 89 -82.87 63.85 -187.48
N CYS A 90 -83.86 63.00 -187.26
CA CYS A 90 -83.67 61.73 -186.56
C CYS A 90 -83.09 60.67 -187.49
N ARG A 91 -81.89 60.17 -187.18
CA ARG A 91 -81.36 58.93 -187.76
C ARG A 91 -81.73 57.75 -186.87
N ARG A 92 -82.31 56.70 -187.43
CA ARG A 92 -82.53 55.44 -186.69
C ARG A 92 -81.19 54.79 -186.35
N GLU A 93 -80.98 54.51 -185.06
CA GLU A 93 -79.76 53.89 -184.53
C GLU A 93 -80.01 52.43 -184.10
N SER A 94 -81.22 52.09 -183.68
CA SER A 94 -81.68 50.73 -183.38
C SER A 94 -83.18 50.60 -183.62
N GLU A 95 -83.75 49.40 -183.44
CA GLU A 95 -85.15 49.09 -183.77
C GLU A 95 -86.16 50.15 -183.29
N ARG A 96 -85.98 50.66 -182.06
CA ARG A 96 -86.84 51.66 -181.40
C ARG A 96 -86.10 52.93 -180.94
N VAL A 97 -84.85 53.12 -181.36
CA VAL A 97 -84.01 54.25 -180.91
C VAL A 97 -83.64 55.13 -182.09
N LEU A 98 -83.92 56.42 -181.94
CA LEU A 98 -83.53 57.49 -182.85
C LEU A 98 -82.44 58.34 -182.20
N ALA A 99 -81.42 58.71 -182.99
CA ALA A 99 -80.38 59.63 -182.61
C ALA A 99 -80.48 60.91 -183.45
N ALA A 100 -80.33 62.06 -182.81
CA ALA A 100 -80.23 63.36 -183.47
C ALA A 100 -78.96 64.05 -182.98
N VAL A 101 -78.22 64.69 -183.89
CA VAL A 101 -76.92 65.30 -183.61
C VAL A 101 -76.98 66.79 -183.89
N PHE A 102 -76.82 67.59 -182.84
CA PHE A 102 -76.75 69.03 -182.91
C PHE A 102 -75.29 69.48 -183.06
N SER A 103 -75.02 70.34 -184.04
CA SER A 103 -73.67 70.88 -184.27
C SER A 103 -73.43 72.13 -183.42
N PRO A 104 -72.18 72.39 -182.94
CA PRO A 104 -71.86 73.52 -182.07
C PRO A 104 -72.37 74.89 -182.54
N GLY A 105 -72.35 75.14 -183.86
CA GLY A 105 -72.80 76.40 -184.46
C GLY A 105 -74.32 76.61 -184.47
N GLN A 106 -75.12 75.59 -184.11
CA GLN A 106 -76.58 75.66 -184.00
C GLN A 106 -77.06 75.72 -182.54
N LEU A 107 -76.15 75.51 -181.58
CA LEU A 107 -76.49 75.40 -180.15
C LEU A 107 -76.39 76.78 -179.45
N PRO A 108 -77.19 77.01 -178.39
CA PRO A 108 -77.01 78.15 -177.49
C PRO A 108 -75.57 78.24 -176.95
N ARG A 109 -75.11 79.47 -176.74
CA ARG A 109 -73.88 79.76 -175.99
C ARG A 109 -74.18 79.70 -174.48
N ASP A 110 -73.24 80.12 -173.63
CA ASP A 110 -73.49 80.27 -172.19
C ASP A 110 -74.59 81.32 -171.94
N THR A 111 -75.80 80.79 -171.83
CA THR A 111 -77.04 81.46 -171.46
C THR A 111 -77.56 80.70 -170.25
N ARG A 112 -77.90 81.42 -169.16
CA ARG A 112 -78.43 80.83 -167.92
C ARG A 112 -79.89 80.37 -168.04
N GLU A 113 -80.27 79.94 -169.24
CA GLU A 113 -81.60 79.50 -169.62
C GLU A 113 -81.59 77.99 -169.73
N PHE A 114 -82.66 77.35 -169.24
CA PHE A 114 -82.81 75.92 -169.37
C PHE A 114 -83.37 75.59 -170.75
N TYR A 115 -82.77 74.57 -171.38
CA TYR A 115 -83.24 73.99 -172.63
C TYR A 115 -83.65 72.53 -172.43
N GLN A 116 -84.45 72.02 -173.34
CA GLN A 116 -84.92 70.64 -173.40
C GLN A 116 -84.95 70.18 -174.85
N PHE A 117 -84.67 68.91 -175.09
CA PHE A 117 -84.94 68.27 -176.36
C PHE A 117 -86.42 67.88 -176.43
N CYS A 118 -87.08 68.11 -177.56
CA CYS A 118 -88.43 67.63 -177.83
C CYS A 118 -88.45 66.86 -179.15
N PHE A 119 -89.02 65.66 -179.14
CA PHE A 119 -89.11 64.79 -180.31
C PHE A 119 -90.44 65.01 -181.04
N ALA A 120 -90.40 65.21 -182.35
CA ALA A 120 -91.55 65.41 -183.21
C ALA A 120 -91.64 64.35 -184.32
N ALA A 121 -92.85 63.81 -184.50
CA ALA A 121 -93.21 62.92 -185.61
C ALA A 121 -93.29 63.70 -186.94
N PRO A 122 -93.39 63.04 -188.12
CA PRO A 122 -93.30 63.72 -189.42
C PRO A 122 -94.44 64.72 -189.67
N GLY A 123 -95.56 64.59 -188.96
CA GLY A 123 -96.67 65.55 -188.95
C GLY A 123 -96.50 66.74 -187.99
N GLY A 124 -95.30 66.99 -187.46
CA GLY A 124 -94.99 68.13 -186.58
C GLY A 124 -95.45 67.99 -185.12
N LEU A 125 -96.24 66.95 -184.79
CA LEU A 125 -96.71 66.68 -183.44
C LEU A 125 -95.55 66.24 -182.53
N VAL A 126 -95.35 66.95 -181.42
CA VAL A 126 -94.38 66.58 -180.38
C VAL A 126 -94.91 65.41 -179.55
N LYS A 127 -94.11 64.34 -179.46
CA LYS A 127 -94.44 63.06 -178.81
C LYS A 127 -93.64 62.78 -177.54
N GLY A 128 -92.65 63.61 -177.22
CA GLY A 128 -91.85 63.47 -175.99
C GLY A 128 -90.89 64.64 -175.77
N ALA A 129 -90.45 64.80 -174.52
CA ALA A 129 -89.53 65.86 -174.10
C ALA A 129 -88.51 65.35 -173.08
N SER A 130 -87.31 65.93 -173.07
CA SER A 130 -86.26 65.61 -172.11
C SER A 130 -86.46 66.36 -170.78
N PRO A 131 -85.79 65.91 -169.70
CA PRO A 131 -85.50 66.76 -168.56
C PRO A 131 -84.76 68.05 -169.01
N PRO A 132 -84.90 69.16 -168.27
CA PRO A 132 -84.26 70.43 -168.59
C PRO A 132 -82.77 70.45 -168.22
N PHE A 133 -81.95 71.11 -169.03
CA PHE A 133 -80.50 71.19 -168.87
C PHE A 133 -79.93 72.58 -169.23
N LEU A 134 -78.68 72.82 -168.84
CA LEU A 134 -77.93 74.07 -169.08
C LEU A 134 -76.75 73.85 -170.04
N PHE A 135 -76.17 74.94 -170.54
CA PHE A 135 -74.84 74.95 -171.17
C PHE A 135 -73.81 75.59 -170.21
N ARG A 136 -72.59 75.05 -170.08
CA ARG A 136 -71.54 75.51 -169.14
C ARG A 136 -70.11 75.32 -169.68
N ALA A 137 -69.12 75.87 -168.97
CA ALA A 137 -67.68 75.63 -169.17
C ALA A 137 -67.05 74.90 -167.95
N ALA A 138 -65.82 74.39 -168.09
CA ALA A 138 -65.15 73.53 -167.09
C ALA A 138 -63.88 74.18 -166.47
N PRO A 139 -63.56 73.91 -165.18
CA PRO A 139 -62.36 74.39 -164.48
C PRO A 139 -61.18 73.38 -164.50
N ALA A 140 -59.99 73.81 -164.06
CA ALA A 140 -58.80 72.96 -163.94
C ALA A 140 -57.85 73.41 -162.81
N ASP A 141 -57.46 72.48 -161.92
CA ASP A 141 -56.34 72.60 -160.95
C ASP A 141 -56.11 71.22 -160.29
N ASP A 142 -54.98 70.53 -160.51
CA ASP A 142 -54.79 69.13 -160.02
C ASP A 142 -53.33 68.63 -159.89
N PHE A 143 -52.32 69.53 -159.89
CA PHE A 143 -50.90 69.14 -159.90
C PHE A 143 -50.07 69.89 -158.83
N VAL A 144 -49.00 69.26 -158.32
CA VAL A 144 -48.08 69.85 -157.33
C VAL A 144 -46.62 69.64 -157.75
N SER A 145 -45.81 70.68 -157.59
CA SER A 145 -44.37 70.67 -157.84
C SER A 145 -43.58 70.31 -156.56
N VAL A 146 -42.67 69.35 -156.69
CA VAL A 146 -41.72 68.95 -155.63
C VAL A 146 -40.30 69.19 -156.14
N VAL A 147 -39.39 69.59 -155.24
CA VAL A 147 -37.96 69.72 -155.55
C VAL A 147 -37.26 68.41 -155.22
N ASP A 148 -36.49 67.88 -156.16
CA ASP A 148 -35.66 66.69 -155.98
C ASP A 148 -34.21 67.11 -155.69
N GLU A 149 -33.67 66.70 -154.55
CA GLU A 149 -32.31 67.08 -154.10
C GLU A 149 -31.20 66.26 -154.77
N GLU A 150 -31.47 65.05 -155.29
CA GLU A 150 -30.48 64.29 -156.06
C GLU A 150 -30.41 64.74 -157.53
N LEU A 151 -31.53 65.24 -158.08
CA LEU A 151 -31.64 65.64 -159.49
C LEU A 151 -31.55 67.16 -159.76
N GLN A 152 -31.47 68.00 -158.73
CA GLN A 152 -31.46 69.48 -158.83
C GLN A 152 -32.57 70.04 -159.74
N GLY A 153 -33.76 69.44 -159.67
CA GLY A 153 -34.86 69.71 -160.58
C GLY A 153 -36.21 69.81 -159.86
N VAL A 154 -37.15 70.53 -160.47
CA VAL A 154 -38.54 70.59 -160.02
C VAL A 154 -39.33 69.53 -160.78
N VAL A 155 -39.74 68.47 -160.08
CA VAL A 155 -40.57 67.40 -160.64
C VAL A 155 -42.03 67.70 -160.32
N VAL A 156 -42.88 67.77 -161.34
CA VAL A 156 -44.34 67.87 -161.17
C VAL A 156 -44.88 66.46 -161.01
N SER A 157 -45.41 66.14 -159.83
CA SER A 157 -45.99 64.83 -159.51
C SER A 157 -47.45 64.96 -159.09
N ALA A 158 -48.22 63.89 -159.28
CA ALA A 158 -49.56 63.82 -158.70
C ALA A 158 -49.47 63.81 -157.16
N ARG A 159 -50.25 64.68 -156.51
CA ARG A 159 -50.25 64.86 -155.04
C ARG A 159 -50.53 63.56 -154.28
N THR A 160 -51.26 62.63 -154.89
CA THR A 160 -51.51 61.27 -154.38
C THR A 160 -50.23 60.47 -154.20
N ALA A 161 -49.37 60.38 -155.22
CA ALA A 161 -48.15 59.58 -155.19
C ALA A 161 -47.16 60.06 -154.10
N GLN A 162 -47.08 61.37 -153.85
CA GLN A 162 -46.27 61.93 -152.77
C GLN A 162 -46.78 61.48 -151.38
N LEU A 163 -48.09 61.51 -151.17
CA LEU A 163 -48.72 61.10 -149.91
C LEU A 163 -48.63 59.58 -149.71
N GLU A 164 -48.76 58.79 -150.78
CA GLU A 164 -48.56 57.34 -150.76
C GLU A 164 -47.12 56.97 -150.38
N GLY A 165 -46.11 57.68 -150.92
CA GLY A 165 -44.71 57.52 -150.53
C GLY A 165 -44.44 57.86 -149.06
N GLN A 166 -45.01 58.98 -148.56
CA GLN A 166 -44.89 59.36 -147.14
C GLN A 166 -45.56 58.34 -146.21
N LEU A 167 -46.75 57.83 -146.58
CA LEU A 167 -47.42 56.75 -145.84
C LEU A 167 -46.64 55.44 -145.88
N ALA A 168 -45.91 55.14 -146.96
CA ALA A 168 -45.03 53.98 -147.02
C ALA A 168 -43.80 54.12 -146.10
N SER A 169 -43.15 55.29 -146.07
CA SER A 169 -42.01 55.55 -145.16
C SER A 169 -42.45 55.44 -143.69
N MET A 170 -43.51 56.14 -143.29
CA MET A 170 -44.02 56.08 -141.92
C MET A 170 -44.45 54.67 -141.49
N ARG A 171 -44.96 53.83 -142.41
CA ARG A 171 -45.26 52.42 -142.12
C ARG A 171 -44.00 51.59 -141.91
N LEU A 172 -42.96 51.80 -142.72
CA LEU A 172 -41.66 51.13 -142.56
C LEU A 172 -41.01 51.52 -141.22
N GLU A 173 -41.02 52.80 -140.89
CA GLU A 173 -40.54 53.35 -139.62
C GLU A 173 -41.36 52.83 -138.43
N GLN A 174 -42.68 52.77 -138.54
CA GLN A 174 -43.56 52.21 -137.51
C GLN A 174 -43.31 50.72 -137.26
N GLU A 175 -43.15 49.92 -138.32
CA GLU A 175 -42.88 48.48 -138.16
C GLU A 175 -41.45 48.23 -137.63
N ALA A 176 -40.46 49.06 -138.02
CA ALA A 176 -39.12 49.02 -137.44
C ALA A 176 -39.10 49.41 -135.95
N GLN A 177 -39.83 50.46 -135.56
CA GLN A 177 -40.01 50.84 -134.15
C GLN A 177 -40.74 49.74 -133.35
N ARG A 178 -41.76 49.13 -133.95
CA ARG A 178 -42.51 48.02 -133.36
C ARG A 178 -41.62 46.80 -133.14
N SER A 179 -40.90 46.37 -134.18
CA SER A 179 -39.94 45.27 -134.09
C SER A 179 -38.90 45.54 -133.00
N ALA A 180 -38.31 46.74 -132.96
CA ALA A 180 -37.35 47.12 -131.92
C ALA A 180 -37.94 47.14 -130.49
N ALA A 181 -39.23 47.45 -130.34
CA ALA A 181 -39.96 47.42 -129.08
C ALA A 181 -40.35 46.00 -128.64
N GLU A 182 -40.75 45.14 -129.57
CA GLU A 182 -40.99 43.71 -129.33
C GLU A 182 -39.69 43.01 -128.92
N ASP A 183 -38.59 43.28 -129.63
CA ASP A 183 -37.22 42.90 -129.28
C ASP A 183 -36.79 43.36 -127.87
N ALA A 184 -37.13 44.60 -127.49
CA ALA A 184 -36.82 45.15 -126.18
C ALA A 184 -37.65 44.50 -125.08
N ALA A 185 -38.93 44.20 -125.35
CA ALA A 185 -39.78 43.45 -124.43
C ALA A 185 -39.29 42.00 -124.26
N GLU A 186 -38.79 41.37 -125.32
CA GLU A 186 -38.18 40.03 -125.27
C GLU A 186 -36.93 40.01 -124.39
N ARG A 187 -36.02 40.99 -124.58
CA ARG A 187 -34.82 41.17 -123.72
C ARG A 187 -35.21 41.40 -122.25
N LEU A 188 -36.15 42.31 -121.97
CA LEU A 188 -36.59 42.59 -120.60
C LEU A 188 -37.28 41.40 -119.93
N ARG A 189 -38.02 40.56 -120.69
CA ARG A 189 -38.58 39.29 -120.18
C ARG A 189 -37.47 38.29 -119.82
N ALA A 190 -36.45 38.16 -120.66
CA ALA A 190 -35.30 37.29 -120.40
C ALA A 190 -34.51 37.75 -119.16
N GLU A 191 -34.22 39.05 -119.05
CA GLU A 191 -33.57 39.65 -117.87
C GLU A 191 -34.40 39.45 -116.59
N LEU A 192 -35.72 39.63 -116.64
CA LEU A 192 -36.61 39.37 -115.50
C LEU A 192 -36.65 37.89 -115.11
N SER A 193 -36.60 36.96 -116.08
CA SER A 193 -36.48 35.52 -115.80
C SER A 193 -35.15 35.19 -115.11
N GLU A 194 -34.03 35.68 -115.66
CA GLU A 194 -32.70 35.46 -115.07
C GLU A 194 -32.59 36.03 -113.66
N LEU A 195 -33.13 37.24 -113.43
CA LEU A 195 -33.17 37.87 -112.10
C LEU A 195 -34.08 37.11 -111.12
N SER A 196 -35.21 36.56 -111.59
CA SER A 196 -36.10 35.72 -110.77
C SER A 196 -35.44 34.40 -110.37
N GLU A 197 -34.79 33.71 -111.31
CA GLU A 197 -34.00 32.50 -111.06
C GLU A 197 -32.83 32.78 -110.10
N ARG A 198 -32.09 33.87 -110.34
CA ARG A 198 -30.98 34.30 -109.45
C ARG A 198 -31.45 34.65 -108.04
N LEU A 199 -32.63 35.27 -107.91
CA LEU A 199 -33.25 35.58 -106.62
C LEU A 199 -33.64 34.29 -105.88
N SER A 200 -34.42 33.41 -106.52
CA SER A 200 -34.83 32.13 -105.90
C SER A 200 -33.63 31.25 -105.51
N ALA A 201 -32.57 31.24 -106.32
CA ALA A 201 -31.32 30.57 -105.97
C ALA A 201 -30.58 31.26 -104.80
N ALA A 202 -30.63 32.59 -104.68
CA ALA A 202 -30.08 33.32 -103.53
C ALA A 202 -30.89 33.04 -102.24
N GLU A 203 -32.21 33.05 -102.31
CA GLU A 203 -33.11 32.71 -101.20
C GLU A 203 -32.92 31.27 -100.73
N SER A 204 -32.81 30.31 -101.66
CA SER A 204 -32.53 28.89 -101.35
C SER A 204 -31.17 28.72 -100.65
N ARG A 205 -30.11 29.39 -101.13
CA ARG A 205 -28.80 29.40 -100.47
C ARG A 205 -28.85 30.04 -99.07
N ALA A 206 -29.59 31.14 -98.92
CA ALA A 206 -29.78 31.80 -97.62
C ALA A 206 -30.58 30.92 -96.64
N ALA A 207 -31.61 30.22 -97.11
CA ALA A 207 -32.39 29.27 -96.32
C ALA A 207 -31.54 28.07 -95.88
N ASN A 208 -30.72 27.50 -96.77
CA ASN A 208 -29.80 26.41 -96.42
C ASN A 208 -28.76 26.87 -95.39
N SER A 209 -28.07 28.00 -95.63
CA SER A 209 -27.08 28.55 -94.71
C SER A 209 -27.68 28.90 -93.33
N LYS A 210 -28.93 29.39 -93.29
CA LYS A 210 -29.68 29.62 -92.05
C LYS A 210 -30.00 28.31 -91.32
N SER A 211 -30.38 27.26 -92.06
CA SER A 211 -30.63 25.91 -91.53
C SER A 211 -29.37 25.29 -90.94
N GLU A 212 -28.25 25.33 -91.67
CA GLU A 212 -26.93 24.90 -91.21
C GLU A 212 -26.48 25.69 -89.97
N SER A 213 -26.65 27.00 -89.97
CA SER A 213 -26.36 27.86 -88.81
C SER A 213 -27.21 27.49 -87.59
N CYS A 214 -28.48 27.11 -87.78
CA CYS A 214 -29.32 26.59 -86.69
C CYS A 214 -28.84 25.21 -86.21
N ARG A 215 -28.47 24.30 -87.11
CA ARG A 215 -27.94 22.97 -86.78
C ARG A 215 -26.65 23.08 -85.96
N LEU A 216 -25.70 23.92 -86.41
CA LEU A 216 -24.42 24.16 -85.74
C LEU A 216 -24.60 24.84 -84.38
N ARG A 217 -25.52 25.80 -84.24
CA ARG A 217 -25.85 26.37 -82.91
C ARG A 217 -26.43 25.33 -81.95
N ALA A 218 -27.34 24.48 -82.42
CA ALA A 218 -27.90 23.40 -81.60
C ALA A 218 -26.85 22.33 -81.24
N GLU A 219 -25.87 22.09 -82.11
CA GLU A 219 -24.76 21.16 -81.89
C GLU A 219 -23.72 21.70 -80.90
N LEU A 220 -23.38 22.99 -81.00
CA LEU A 220 -22.56 23.68 -80.01
C LEU A 220 -23.25 23.71 -78.64
N GLY A 221 -24.56 23.99 -78.59
CA GLY A 221 -25.36 23.94 -77.36
C GLY A 221 -25.29 22.57 -76.68
N ARG A 222 -25.49 21.47 -77.42
CA ARG A 222 -25.31 20.10 -76.88
C ARG A 222 -23.88 19.83 -76.42
N GLN A 223 -22.87 20.39 -77.08
CA GLN A 223 -21.47 20.27 -76.65
C GLN A 223 -21.23 21.03 -75.33
N ASP A 224 -21.84 22.19 -75.14
CA ASP A 224 -21.74 22.98 -73.91
C ASP A 224 -22.53 22.37 -72.74
N GLU A 225 -23.73 21.84 -72.99
CA GLU A 225 -24.47 21.02 -72.03
C GLU A 225 -23.64 19.81 -71.58
N TRP A 226 -23.03 19.08 -72.53
CA TRP A 226 -22.15 17.96 -72.21
C TRP A 226 -20.90 18.40 -71.43
N ARG A 227 -20.25 19.51 -71.82
CA ARG A 227 -19.11 20.09 -71.08
C ARG A 227 -19.49 20.44 -69.64
N GLN A 228 -20.67 21.04 -69.41
CA GLN A 228 -21.17 21.36 -68.08
C GLN A 228 -21.43 20.10 -67.25
N VAL A 229 -22.03 19.05 -67.84
CA VAL A 229 -22.24 17.77 -67.16
C VAL A 229 -20.93 17.08 -66.79
N GLN A 230 -19.89 17.14 -67.64
CA GLN A 230 -18.57 16.61 -67.29
C GLN A 230 -17.89 17.46 -66.19
N ALA A 231 -18.01 18.79 -66.24
CA ALA A 231 -17.46 19.67 -65.21
C ALA A 231 -18.12 19.43 -63.84
N ALA A 232 -19.44 19.26 -63.80
CA ALA A 232 -20.18 18.90 -62.58
C ALA A 232 -19.69 17.56 -62.01
N ARG A 233 -19.58 16.52 -62.85
CA ARG A 233 -19.07 15.19 -62.45
C ARG A 233 -17.63 15.23 -61.91
N LEU A 234 -16.78 16.10 -62.46
CA LEU A 234 -15.41 16.28 -61.96
C LEU A 234 -15.40 16.96 -60.58
N ILE A 235 -16.31 17.91 -60.33
CA ILE A 235 -16.47 18.54 -59.00
C ILE A 235 -17.02 17.50 -58.01
N GLU A 236 -18.07 16.75 -58.37
CA GLU A 236 -18.64 15.67 -57.53
C GLU A 236 -17.59 14.62 -57.15
N ALA A 237 -16.73 14.22 -58.09
CA ALA A 237 -15.65 13.26 -57.87
C ALA A 237 -14.52 13.83 -57.02
N GLU A 238 -14.18 15.11 -57.16
CA GLU A 238 -13.18 15.80 -56.33
C GLU A 238 -13.68 15.95 -54.89
N ASP A 239 -14.93 16.35 -54.71
CA ASP A 239 -15.61 16.42 -53.40
C ASP A 239 -15.65 15.04 -52.72
N GLU A 240 -15.98 13.98 -53.45
CA GLU A 240 -15.98 12.62 -52.89
C GLU A 240 -14.57 12.13 -52.56
N LYS A 241 -13.57 12.43 -53.39
CA LYS A 241 -12.16 12.18 -53.07
C LYS A 241 -11.75 12.90 -51.78
N GLN A 242 -12.17 14.16 -51.59
CA GLN A 242 -11.89 14.90 -50.36
C GLN A 242 -12.64 14.33 -49.14
N ARG A 243 -13.89 13.87 -49.28
CA ARG A 243 -14.60 13.15 -48.21
C ARG A 243 -13.90 11.84 -47.84
N LEU A 244 -13.45 11.07 -48.82
CA LEU A 244 -12.71 9.82 -48.58
C LEU A 244 -11.33 10.07 -47.95
N LEU A 245 -10.62 11.13 -48.34
CA LEU A 245 -9.35 11.51 -47.71
C LEU A 245 -9.53 11.88 -46.23
N ARG A 246 -10.53 12.70 -45.87
CA ARG A 246 -10.82 13.02 -44.47
C ARG A 246 -11.14 11.77 -43.65
N ARG A 247 -11.95 10.85 -44.20
CA ARG A 247 -12.25 9.57 -43.55
C ARG A 247 -11.04 8.65 -43.39
N LEU A 248 -10.08 8.69 -44.33
CA LEU A 248 -8.80 7.98 -44.19
C LEU A 248 -7.92 8.60 -43.11
N GLU A 249 -7.89 9.93 -42.98
CA GLU A 249 -7.19 10.60 -41.86
C GLU A 249 -7.85 10.33 -40.51
N GLU A 250 -9.19 10.30 -40.43
CA GLU A 250 -9.95 9.92 -39.23
C GLU A 250 -9.59 8.49 -38.80
N VAL A 251 -9.72 7.52 -39.70
CA VAL A 251 -9.36 6.12 -39.44
C VAL A 251 -7.88 5.94 -39.11
N ALA A 252 -6.98 6.77 -39.66
CA ALA A 252 -5.56 6.75 -39.29
C ALA A 252 -5.32 7.22 -37.84
N ARG A 253 -5.99 8.30 -37.40
CA ARG A 253 -5.94 8.77 -36.00
C ARG A 253 -6.58 7.78 -35.03
N ASP A 254 -7.68 7.16 -35.42
CA ASP A 254 -8.33 6.10 -34.64
C ASP A 254 -7.40 4.87 -34.51
N ALA A 255 -6.68 4.50 -35.56
CA ALA A 255 -5.70 3.41 -35.54
C ALA A 255 -4.43 3.74 -34.71
N GLU A 256 -3.94 4.98 -34.79
CA GLU A 256 -2.81 5.49 -34.00
C GLU A 256 -3.15 5.48 -32.50
N THR A 257 -4.28 6.07 -32.11
CA THR A 257 -4.74 6.09 -30.71
C THR A 257 -5.15 4.71 -30.19
N ALA A 258 -5.62 3.79 -31.03
CA ALA A 258 -5.80 2.38 -30.65
C ALA A 258 -4.47 1.64 -30.47
N GLY A 259 -3.42 2.03 -31.22
CA GLY A 259 -2.04 1.58 -31.03
C GLY A 259 -1.48 2.01 -29.67
N ASP A 260 -1.57 3.30 -29.35
CA ASP A 260 -1.17 3.85 -28.04
C ASP A 260 -1.87 3.14 -26.88
N GLN A 261 -3.19 2.90 -27.01
CA GLN A 261 -3.97 2.17 -26.01
C GLN A 261 -3.51 0.71 -25.88
N ALA A 262 -3.18 0.03 -26.98
CA ALA A 262 -2.70 -1.35 -26.98
C ALA A 262 -1.31 -1.47 -26.34
N ASP A 263 -0.40 -0.53 -26.59
CA ASP A 263 0.94 -0.52 -25.99
C ASP A 263 0.93 -0.07 -24.53
N ALA A 264 0.05 0.88 -24.14
CA ALA A 264 -0.20 1.18 -22.73
C ALA A 264 -0.78 -0.04 -21.97
N ALA A 265 -1.71 -0.78 -22.59
CA ALA A 265 -2.25 -2.02 -22.03
C ALA A 265 -1.18 -3.13 -21.91
N ARG A 266 -0.27 -3.25 -22.88
CA ARG A 266 0.89 -4.16 -22.80
C ARG A 266 1.81 -3.80 -21.64
N GLN A 267 2.19 -2.53 -21.48
CA GLN A 267 3.03 -2.06 -20.38
C GLN A 267 2.37 -2.33 -19.01
N SER A 268 1.05 -2.11 -18.88
CA SER A 268 0.29 -2.47 -17.67
C SER A 268 0.29 -3.98 -17.40
N LEU A 269 0.12 -4.82 -18.44
CA LEU A 269 0.19 -6.28 -18.30
C LEU A 269 1.60 -6.78 -17.94
N GLU A 270 2.65 -6.16 -18.46
CA GLU A 270 4.04 -6.47 -18.10
C GLU A 270 4.36 -6.10 -16.64
N LEU A 271 3.92 -4.91 -16.19
CA LEU A 271 4.01 -4.52 -14.78
C LEU A 271 3.27 -5.49 -13.86
N HIS A 272 2.01 -5.83 -14.17
CA HIS A 272 1.25 -6.79 -13.39
C HIS A 272 1.79 -8.23 -13.48
N ALA A 273 2.49 -8.60 -14.56
CA ALA A 273 3.21 -9.87 -14.64
C ALA A 273 4.44 -9.89 -13.70
N ALA A 274 5.21 -8.80 -13.66
CA ALA A 274 6.34 -8.63 -12.73
C ALA A 274 5.89 -8.60 -11.26
N GLU A 275 4.81 -7.87 -10.94
CA GLU A 275 4.18 -7.89 -9.61
C GLU A 275 3.72 -9.29 -9.21
N ARG A 276 3.04 -10.00 -10.11
CA ARG A 276 2.63 -11.40 -9.88
C ARG A 276 3.81 -12.33 -9.65
N GLN A 277 4.92 -12.15 -10.37
CA GLN A 277 6.11 -12.97 -10.17
C GLN A 277 6.75 -12.68 -8.80
N ARG A 278 6.93 -11.39 -8.45
CA ARG A 278 7.42 -10.99 -7.12
C ARG A 278 6.54 -11.56 -6.00
N LEU A 279 5.21 -11.46 -6.12
CA LEU A 279 4.28 -12.01 -5.14
C LEU A 279 4.33 -13.55 -5.07
N ALA A 280 4.62 -14.25 -6.18
CA ALA A 280 4.84 -15.69 -6.17
C ALA A 280 6.16 -16.08 -5.48
N GLU A 281 7.22 -15.32 -5.67
CA GLU A 281 8.51 -15.48 -4.99
C GLU A 281 8.38 -15.20 -3.48
N GLU A 282 7.70 -14.12 -3.09
CA GLU A 282 7.36 -13.82 -1.68
C GLU A 282 6.50 -14.92 -1.04
N LEU A 283 5.48 -15.43 -1.75
CA LEU A 283 4.65 -16.56 -1.30
C LEU A 283 5.48 -17.84 -1.14
N GLN A 284 6.43 -18.11 -2.03
CA GLN A 284 7.30 -19.28 -1.96
C GLN A 284 8.28 -19.18 -0.78
N ALA A 285 8.85 -17.99 -0.53
CA ALA A 285 9.67 -17.73 0.66
C ALA A 285 8.86 -17.94 1.95
N ALA A 286 7.63 -17.40 2.03
CA ALA A 286 6.74 -17.57 3.17
C ALA A 286 6.32 -19.04 3.40
N ARG A 287 6.17 -19.84 2.34
CA ARG A 287 5.94 -21.29 2.44
C ARG A 287 7.14 -22.02 3.05
N LEU A 288 8.35 -21.76 2.54
CA LEU A 288 9.58 -22.37 3.06
C LEU A 288 9.83 -21.97 4.52
N GLU A 289 9.51 -20.74 4.92
CA GLU A 289 9.55 -20.33 6.33
C GLU A 289 8.47 -21.02 7.17
N SER A 290 7.24 -21.16 6.67
CA SER A 290 6.18 -21.90 7.35
C SER A 290 6.56 -23.38 7.56
N GLU A 291 7.15 -24.03 6.56
CA GLU A 291 7.69 -25.39 6.63
C GLU A 291 8.85 -25.47 7.66
N ARG A 292 9.78 -24.50 7.66
CA ARG A 292 10.86 -24.37 8.65
C ARG A 292 10.33 -24.23 10.08
N LEU A 293 9.33 -23.38 10.30
CA LEU A 293 8.70 -23.15 11.59
C LEU A 293 7.87 -24.36 12.05
N SER A 294 7.18 -25.04 11.13
CA SER A 294 6.46 -26.29 11.39
C SER A 294 7.43 -27.40 11.83
N GLY A 295 8.56 -27.56 11.14
CA GLY A 295 9.61 -28.50 11.53
C GLY A 295 10.23 -28.17 12.90
N GLN A 296 10.42 -26.88 13.22
CA GLN A 296 10.85 -26.45 14.55
C GLN A 296 9.80 -26.74 15.64
N LEU A 297 8.51 -26.52 15.37
CA LEU A 297 7.42 -26.86 16.28
C LEU A 297 7.32 -28.37 16.52
N GLN A 298 7.46 -29.21 15.48
CA GLN A 298 7.51 -30.66 15.63
C GLN A 298 8.73 -31.12 16.45
N ALA A 299 9.90 -30.54 16.23
CA ALA A 299 11.09 -30.84 17.01
C ALA A 299 10.93 -30.46 18.49
N VAL A 300 10.33 -29.30 18.79
CA VAL A 300 10.03 -28.87 20.17
C VAL A 300 8.93 -29.72 20.80
N SER A 301 7.90 -30.14 20.05
CA SER A 301 6.88 -31.09 20.54
C SER A 301 7.51 -32.43 20.93
N GLY A 302 8.34 -33.01 20.05
CA GLY A 302 9.05 -34.25 20.35
C GLY A 302 10.01 -34.13 21.54
N GLN A 303 10.65 -32.97 21.74
CA GLN A 303 11.45 -32.69 22.93
C GLN A 303 10.59 -32.58 24.20
N LEU A 304 9.41 -31.94 24.12
CA LEU A 304 8.46 -31.82 25.22
C LEU A 304 7.86 -33.18 25.60
N GLU A 305 7.46 -33.99 24.62
CA GLU A 305 6.98 -35.36 24.81
C GLU A 305 8.07 -36.24 25.44
N ALA A 306 9.33 -36.14 24.97
CA ALA A 306 10.46 -36.84 25.57
C ALA A 306 10.76 -36.33 27.00
N ALA A 307 10.56 -35.04 27.29
CA ALA A 307 10.68 -34.49 28.63
C ALA A 307 9.58 -35.00 29.57
N GLN A 308 8.31 -35.00 29.13
CA GLN A 308 7.18 -35.57 29.87
C GLN A 308 7.34 -37.08 30.11
N GLN A 309 7.89 -37.83 29.14
CA GLN A 309 8.22 -39.24 29.35
C GLN A 309 9.34 -39.45 30.38
N ARG A 310 10.34 -38.56 30.45
CA ARG A 310 11.37 -38.59 31.50
C ARG A 310 10.77 -38.22 32.85
N GLU A 311 9.95 -37.18 32.91
CA GLU A 311 9.24 -36.74 34.13
C GLU A 311 8.36 -37.85 34.69
N ARG A 312 7.57 -38.52 33.85
CA ARG A 312 6.80 -39.72 34.24
C ARG A 312 7.70 -40.82 34.76
N ARG A 313 8.77 -41.21 34.04
CA ARG A 313 9.71 -42.24 34.53
C ARG A 313 10.36 -41.88 35.87
N VAL A 314 10.65 -40.60 36.12
CA VAL A 314 11.18 -40.13 37.40
C VAL A 314 10.11 -40.17 38.50
N ALA A 315 8.85 -39.87 38.18
CA ALA A 315 7.73 -40.05 39.12
C ALA A 315 7.45 -41.53 39.42
N ASP A 316 7.51 -42.40 38.41
CA ASP A 316 7.40 -43.85 38.54
C ASP A 316 8.53 -44.36 39.46
N GLN A 317 9.79 -44.02 39.17
CA GLN A 317 10.95 -44.34 40.00
C GLN A 317 10.87 -43.75 41.42
N LEU A 318 10.27 -42.57 41.59
CA LEU A 318 10.04 -41.98 42.90
C LEU A 318 9.00 -42.78 43.70
N THR A 319 7.91 -43.23 43.07
CA THR A 319 6.92 -44.08 43.75
C THR A 319 7.44 -45.50 44.02
N GLU A 320 8.25 -46.08 43.13
CA GLU A 320 8.96 -47.34 43.38
C GLU A 320 9.93 -47.23 44.57
N THR A 321 10.74 -46.16 44.61
CA THR A 321 11.70 -45.96 45.71
C THR A 321 11.02 -45.54 47.02
N GLN A 322 9.89 -44.83 46.97
CA GLN A 322 9.03 -44.59 48.14
C GLN A 322 8.43 -45.89 48.68
N ALA A 323 7.81 -46.72 47.82
CA ALA A 323 7.25 -48.00 48.24
C ALA A 323 8.33 -48.97 48.78
N ALA A 324 9.53 -48.96 48.19
CA ALA A 324 10.68 -49.70 48.70
C ALA A 324 11.15 -49.16 50.07
N ALA A 325 11.17 -47.83 50.26
CA ALA A 325 11.51 -47.21 51.54
C ALA A 325 10.45 -47.46 52.62
N GLU A 326 9.17 -47.42 52.29
CA GLU A 326 8.06 -47.79 53.19
C GLU A 326 8.14 -49.27 53.58
N THR A 327 8.45 -50.16 52.62
CA THR A 327 8.67 -51.58 52.89
C THR A 327 9.90 -51.79 53.78
N ALA A 328 10.99 -51.06 53.55
CA ALA A 328 12.20 -51.09 54.39
C ALA A 328 11.93 -50.54 55.81
N GLN A 329 11.15 -49.46 55.95
CA GLN A 329 10.72 -48.93 57.25
C GLN A 329 9.79 -49.89 57.99
N SER A 330 8.82 -50.49 57.30
CA SER A 330 7.89 -51.49 57.86
C SER A 330 8.62 -52.74 58.34
N THR A 331 9.55 -53.27 57.55
CA THR A 331 10.37 -54.42 57.93
C THR A 331 11.37 -54.10 59.05
N ALA A 332 11.98 -52.91 59.06
CA ALA A 332 12.82 -52.46 60.16
C ALA A 332 12.01 -52.24 61.47
N ALA A 333 10.80 -51.69 61.37
CA ALA A 333 9.89 -51.55 62.51
C ALA A 333 9.49 -52.91 63.07
N ALA A 334 9.08 -53.85 62.22
CA ALA A 334 8.76 -55.23 62.62
C ALA A 334 9.96 -55.96 63.25
N GLN A 335 11.19 -55.72 62.77
CA GLN A 335 12.42 -56.25 63.39
C GLN A 335 12.67 -55.65 64.77
N LEU A 336 12.47 -54.33 64.95
CA LEU A 336 12.61 -53.66 66.25
C LEU A 336 11.51 -54.07 67.24
N GLU A 337 10.29 -54.33 66.76
CA GLU A 337 9.19 -54.88 67.56
C GLU A 337 9.45 -56.33 67.97
N ALA A 338 9.97 -57.17 67.07
CA ALA A 338 10.40 -58.53 67.39
C ALA A 338 11.55 -58.55 68.42
N GLN A 339 12.56 -57.67 68.28
CA GLN A 339 13.62 -57.51 69.27
C GLN A 339 13.09 -57.03 70.63
N ARG A 340 12.14 -56.08 70.65
CA ARG A 340 11.47 -55.65 71.89
C ARG A 340 10.67 -56.76 72.53
N ALA A 341 9.94 -57.57 71.76
CA ALA A 341 9.19 -58.71 72.26
C ALA A 341 10.13 -59.78 72.88
N GLN A 342 11.26 -60.07 72.21
CA GLN A 342 12.28 -60.97 72.75
C GLN A 342 12.87 -60.42 74.07
N GLN A 343 13.27 -59.15 74.11
CA GLN A 343 13.80 -58.52 75.34
C GLN A 343 12.76 -58.50 76.47
N GLN A 344 11.47 -58.30 76.16
CA GLN A 344 10.39 -58.40 77.14
C GLN A 344 10.21 -59.82 77.67
N GLN A 345 10.34 -60.84 76.81
CA GLN A 345 10.27 -62.25 77.22
C GLN A 345 11.47 -62.65 78.09
N GLU A 346 12.69 -62.21 77.74
CA GLU A 346 13.90 -62.40 78.55
C GLU A 346 13.77 -61.71 79.92
N LEU A 347 13.25 -60.48 79.95
CA LEU A 347 12.96 -59.77 81.21
C LEU A 347 11.89 -60.48 82.05
N GLN A 348 10.84 -61.03 81.45
CA GLN A 348 9.80 -61.79 82.16
C GLN A 348 10.36 -63.08 82.78
N LEU A 349 11.22 -63.82 82.06
CA LEU A 349 11.90 -65.00 82.58
C LEU A 349 12.82 -64.64 83.76
N MET A 350 13.64 -63.60 83.61
CA MET A 350 14.55 -63.13 84.66
C MET A 350 13.79 -62.61 85.91
N GLN A 351 12.64 -61.94 85.71
CA GLN A 351 11.75 -61.57 86.81
C GLN A 351 11.13 -62.78 87.52
N ALA A 352 10.74 -63.83 86.78
CA ALA A 352 10.23 -65.06 87.37
C ALA A 352 11.31 -65.83 88.17
N GLU A 353 12.55 -65.86 87.69
CA GLU A 353 13.69 -66.41 88.45
C GLU A 353 13.95 -65.61 89.74
N LEU A 354 13.92 -64.28 89.69
CA LEU A 354 14.03 -63.42 90.88
C LEU A 354 12.91 -63.69 91.88
N GLN A 355 11.67 -63.83 91.42
CA GLN A 355 10.53 -64.17 92.28
C GLN A 355 10.69 -65.55 92.93
N GLN A 356 11.18 -66.57 92.21
CA GLN A 356 11.48 -67.88 92.80
C GLN A 356 12.60 -67.79 93.85
N ARG A 357 13.68 -67.03 93.59
CA ARG A 357 14.76 -66.83 94.56
C ARG A 357 14.26 -66.15 95.83
N HIS A 358 13.50 -65.06 95.71
CA HIS A 358 12.94 -64.36 96.87
C HIS A 358 11.93 -65.24 97.65
N ALA A 359 11.13 -66.06 96.98
CA ALA A 359 10.23 -67.00 97.66
C ALA A 359 11.03 -68.06 98.48
N ALA A 360 12.10 -68.60 97.91
CA ALA A 360 12.99 -69.55 98.60
C ALA A 360 13.74 -68.90 99.78
N GLU A 361 14.19 -67.65 99.63
CA GLU A 361 14.81 -66.86 100.70
C GLU A 361 13.83 -66.59 101.86
N GLN A 362 12.59 -66.17 101.55
CA GLN A 362 11.53 -65.97 102.56
C GLN A 362 11.21 -67.27 103.30
N GLN A 363 11.10 -68.40 102.59
CA GLN A 363 10.83 -69.70 103.21
C GLN A 363 11.98 -70.15 104.13
N LYS A 364 13.23 -69.89 103.74
CA LYS A 364 14.42 -70.15 104.57
C LYS A 364 14.46 -69.27 105.83
N LEU A 365 14.10 -67.99 105.71
CA LEU A 365 14.00 -67.05 106.84
C LEU A 365 12.88 -67.46 107.82
N GLN A 366 11.73 -67.91 107.32
CA GLN A 366 10.65 -68.44 108.17
C GLN A 366 11.08 -69.66 108.98
N GLN A 367 11.82 -70.60 108.38
CA GLN A 367 12.36 -71.77 109.09
C GLN A 367 13.36 -71.35 110.18
N GLN A 368 14.22 -70.37 109.91
CA GLN A 368 15.16 -69.85 110.91
C GLN A 368 14.45 -69.16 112.09
N LEU A 369 13.35 -68.44 111.83
CA LEU A 369 12.56 -67.79 112.89
C LEU A 369 11.96 -68.82 113.86
N GLN A 370 11.33 -69.89 113.35
CA GLN A 370 10.71 -70.94 114.17
C GLN A 370 11.72 -71.67 115.07
N VAL A 371 12.95 -71.87 114.60
CA VAL A 371 14.03 -72.46 115.42
C VAL A 371 14.44 -71.53 116.55
N ALA A 372 14.54 -70.22 116.30
CA ALA A 372 14.88 -69.22 117.32
C ALA A 372 13.78 -69.07 118.39
N GLU A 373 12.50 -69.13 118.00
CA GLU A 373 11.36 -69.10 118.92
C GLU A 373 11.36 -70.29 119.88
N ALA A 374 11.64 -71.50 119.37
CA ALA A 374 11.74 -72.71 120.19
C ALA A 374 12.90 -72.64 121.21
N GLN A 375 14.06 -72.10 120.81
CA GLN A 375 15.21 -71.92 121.69
C GLN A 375 14.96 -70.86 122.78
N SER A 376 14.27 -69.76 122.44
CA SER A 376 13.87 -68.72 123.39
C SER A 376 12.95 -69.28 124.49
N ALA A 377 12.01 -70.17 124.13
CA ALA A 377 11.11 -70.82 125.10
C ALA A 377 11.85 -71.71 126.12
N GLN A 378 12.92 -72.41 125.73
CA GLN A 378 13.71 -73.23 126.66
C GLN A 378 14.49 -72.38 127.67
N LEU A 379 15.18 -71.33 127.21
CA LEU A 379 15.99 -70.46 128.09
C LEU A 379 15.15 -69.70 129.13
N LEU A 380 13.88 -69.40 128.80
CA LEU A 380 12.94 -68.79 129.74
C LEU A 380 12.57 -69.70 130.93
N ALA A 381 12.57 -71.03 130.74
CA ALA A 381 12.29 -71.98 131.82
C ALA A 381 13.44 -72.07 132.82
N GLU A 382 14.69 -72.18 132.35
CA GLU A 382 15.88 -72.21 133.21
C GLU A 382 16.02 -70.92 134.05
N LEU A 383 15.74 -69.76 133.44
CA LEU A 383 15.76 -68.46 134.11
C LEU A 383 14.69 -68.28 135.21
N GLN A 384 13.59 -69.05 135.19
CA GLN A 384 12.65 -69.09 136.29
C GLN A 384 13.17 -69.97 137.45
N GLN A 385 13.77 -71.11 137.13
CA GLN A 385 14.28 -72.07 138.12
C GLN A 385 15.48 -71.50 138.91
N LEU A 386 16.43 -70.85 138.21
CA LEU A 386 17.58 -70.18 138.84
C LEU A 386 17.18 -68.96 139.70
N ARG A 387 16.06 -68.29 139.41
CA ARG A 387 15.59 -67.13 140.20
C ARG A 387 15.16 -67.49 141.62
N GLN A 388 14.55 -68.66 141.82
CA GLN A 388 14.06 -69.08 143.14
C GLN A 388 15.20 -69.45 144.11
N GLN A 389 16.32 -69.96 143.59
CA GLN A 389 17.49 -70.32 144.41
C GLN A 389 18.26 -69.09 144.93
N ARG A 390 18.07 -67.91 144.32
CA ARG A 390 18.94 -66.73 144.50
C ARG A 390 18.33 -65.63 145.38
N GLN A 391 17.49 -65.99 146.34
CA GLN A 391 16.80 -65.06 147.27
C GLN A 391 17.13 -65.29 148.77
N ALA A 392 18.10 -66.16 149.09
CA ALA A 392 18.42 -66.56 150.47
C ALA A 392 19.78 -66.07 151.01
N SER A 393 20.42 -65.10 150.35
CA SER A 393 21.74 -64.54 150.71
C SER A 393 21.95 -63.23 149.90
N PRO A 394 22.72 -62.20 150.37
CA PRO A 394 23.48 -62.09 151.64
C PRO A 394 23.24 -60.78 152.44
N GLU A 395 23.05 -60.88 153.77
CA GLU A 395 23.39 -59.76 154.69
C GLU A 395 24.92 -59.61 154.86
N GLU A 396 25.68 -60.64 154.46
CA GLU A 396 27.11 -60.81 154.71
C GLU A 396 28.01 -59.81 153.94
N LEU A 397 27.52 -59.25 152.83
CA LEU A 397 28.30 -58.35 151.97
C LEU A 397 28.47 -56.95 152.59
N GLN A 398 27.46 -56.47 153.32
CA GLN A 398 27.41 -55.11 153.84
C GLN A 398 28.33 -54.92 155.06
N ALA A 399 28.61 -56.01 155.79
CA ALA A 399 29.54 -56.01 156.93
C ALA A 399 31.03 -55.91 156.53
N GLN A 400 31.41 -56.34 155.31
CA GLN A 400 32.79 -56.18 154.84
C GLN A 400 33.11 -54.75 154.41
N GLN A 401 32.19 -54.07 153.72
CA GLN A 401 32.45 -52.73 153.17
C GLN A 401 32.73 -51.69 154.27
N ALA A 402 32.11 -51.83 155.44
CA ALA A 402 32.39 -51.02 156.63
C ALA A 402 33.84 -51.14 157.17
N ARG A 403 34.57 -52.23 156.85
CA ARG A 403 35.96 -52.44 157.29
C ARG A 403 37.01 -51.87 156.32
N TYR A 404 36.66 -51.65 155.06
CA TYR A 404 37.61 -51.18 154.04
C TYR A 404 37.82 -49.65 154.13
N CYS A 405 36.74 -48.89 154.35
CA CYS A 405 36.79 -47.42 154.38
C CYS A 405 37.52 -46.83 155.60
N SER A 406 37.54 -47.53 156.74
CA SER A 406 38.30 -47.10 157.93
C SER A 406 39.80 -47.36 157.82
N LEU A 407 40.21 -48.34 157.00
CA LEU A 407 41.61 -48.63 156.73
C LEU A 407 42.25 -47.57 155.81
N LEU A 408 41.48 -47.07 154.83
CA LEU A 408 41.90 -45.99 153.93
C LEU A 408 42.16 -44.67 154.67
N THR A 409 41.30 -44.28 155.62
CA THR A 409 41.49 -43.03 156.39
C THR A 409 42.69 -43.09 157.34
N ALA A 410 43.06 -44.28 157.83
CA ALA A 410 44.30 -44.47 158.59
C ALA A 410 45.56 -44.32 157.71
N TYR A 411 45.52 -44.82 156.47
CA TYR A 411 46.62 -44.76 155.51
C TYR A 411 47.00 -43.32 155.12
N GLU A 412 46.02 -42.45 154.92
CA GLU A 412 46.26 -41.03 154.57
C GLU A 412 46.90 -40.21 155.71
N GLY A 413 46.63 -40.58 156.97
CA GLY A 413 47.28 -39.99 158.14
C GLY A 413 48.78 -40.29 158.20
N VAL A 414 49.15 -41.55 157.98
CA VAL A 414 50.56 -41.99 157.94
C VAL A 414 51.30 -41.33 156.77
N LYS A 415 50.66 -41.22 155.59
CA LYS A 415 51.27 -40.60 154.40
C LYS A 415 51.75 -39.17 154.64
N LYS A 416 51.02 -38.35 155.42
CA LYS A 416 51.44 -36.98 155.77
C LYS A 416 52.57 -36.92 156.79
N GLN A 417 52.65 -37.90 157.70
CA GLN A 417 53.79 -38.03 158.61
C GLN A 417 55.06 -38.48 157.87
N PHE A 418 54.92 -39.26 156.79
CA PHE A 418 56.04 -39.67 155.94
C PHE A 418 56.74 -38.46 155.28
N HIS A 419 55.99 -37.54 154.66
CA HIS A 419 56.56 -36.33 154.04
C HIS A 419 57.29 -35.44 155.06
N SER A 420 56.76 -35.34 156.30
CA SER A 420 57.39 -34.63 157.43
C SER A 420 58.70 -35.27 157.94
N ALA A 421 59.01 -36.48 157.47
CA ALA A 421 60.27 -37.18 157.71
C ALA A 421 61.16 -37.24 156.45
N GLU A 422 60.61 -37.26 155.24
CA GLU A 422 61.38 -37.13 154.00
C GLU A 422 62.16 -35.80 153.94
N ASP A 423 61.57 -34.69 154.41
CA ASP A 423 62.31 -33.43 154.53
C ASP A 423 63.38 -33.45 155.62
N ARG A 424 63.31 -34.38 156.59
CA ARG A 424 64.39 -34.62 157.57
C ARG A 424 65.51 -35.46 156.97
N GLU A 425 65.21 -36.48 156.18
CA GLU A 425 66.23 -37.22 155.43
C GLU A 425 66.89 -36.35 154.35
N ARG A 426 66.15 -35.43 153.72
CA ARG A 426 66.72 -34.40 152.83
C ARG A 426 67.74 -33.50 153.56
N ILE A 427 67.44 -33.11 154.80
CA ILE A 427 68.37 -32.39 155.68
C ILE A 427 69.57 -33.27 156.07
N VAL A 428 69.36 -34.57 156.35
CA VAL A 428 70.45 -35.52 156.65
C VAL A 428 71.35 -35.76 155.43
N LYS A 429 70.80 -35.88 154.21
CA LYS A 429 71.55 -36.01 152.96
C LYS A 429 72.42 -34.78 152.70
N LEU A 430 71.86 -33.57 152.79
CA LEU A 430 72.64 -32.32 152.72
C LEU A 430 73.74 -32.25 153.79
N LYS A 431 73.47 -32.69 155.02
CA LYS A 431 74.48 -32.81 156.08
C LYS A 431 75.54 -33.87 155.77
N TYR A 432 75.19 -34.95 155.09
CA TYR A 432 76.10 -36.02 154.68
C TYR A 432 77.03 -35.55 153.56
N ASP A 433 76.51 -34.81 152.58
CA ASP A 433 77.29 -34.20 151.51
C ASP A 433 78.19 -33.06 152.03
N GLU A 434 77.71 -32.22 152.96
CA GLU A 434 78.55 -31.30 153.73
C GLU A 434 79.70 -32.04 154.45
N VAL A 435 79.43 -33.22 155.02
CA VAL A 435 80.45 -34.05 155.69
C VAL A 435 81.40 -34.73 154.70
N ILE A 436 80.96 -35.09 153.49
CA ILE A 436 81.84 -35.60 152.43
C ILE A 436 82.77 -34.50 151.92
N GLU A 437 82.25 -33.29 151.64
CA GLU A 437 83.06 -32.16 151.21
C GLU A 437 84.00 -31.69 152.34
N CYS A 438 83.55 -31.71 153.60
CA CYS A 438 84.38 -31.46 154.77
C CYS A 438 85.46 -32.55 154.95
N ASN A 439 85.15 -33.84 154.76
CA ASN A 439 86.14 -34.92 154.78
C ASN A 439 87.14 -34.80 153.63
N ARG A 440 86.72 -34.34 152.45
CA ARG A 440 87.62 -34.05 151.32
C ARG A 440 88.55 -32.86 151.63
N GLN A 441 88.03 -31.82 152.27
CA GLN A 441 88.83 -30.71 152.78
C GLN A 441 89.77 -31.16 153.91
N MET A 442 89.32 -32.05 154.79
CA MET A 442 90.12 -32.63 155.87
C MET A 442 91.23 -33.54 155.34
N LEU A 443 91.00 -34.39 154.32
CA LEU A 443 92.07 -35.10 153.61
C LEU A 443 93.06 -34.11 152.99
N ALA A 444 92.57 -33.10 152.26
CA ALA A 444 93.43 -32.05 151.71
C ALA A 444 94.10 -31.15 152.78
N ARG A 445 93.73 -31.29 154.07
CA ARG A 445 94.37 -30.63 155.22
C ARG A 445 95.31 -31.60 155.95
N GLU A 446 95.00 -32.88 155.95
CA GLU A 446 95.78 -34.02 156.43
C GLU A 446 96.99 -34.27 155.53
N ASP A 447 96.89 -34.10 154.21
CA ASP A 447 98.03 -34.10 153.28
C ASP A 447 99.01 -32.96 153.60
N ARG A 448 98.48 -31.76 153.88
CA ARG A 448 99.28 -30.59 154.30
C ARG A 448 99.84 -30.76 155.72
N LEU A 449 99.11 -31.44 156.62
CA LEU A 449 99.59 -31.84 157.93
C LEU A 449 100.62 -32.97 157.85
N HIS A 450 100.55 -33.86 156.87
CA HIS A 450 101.58 -34.86 156.59
C HIS A 450 102.83 -34.21 156.01
N GLN A 451 102.72 -33.21 155.13
CA GLN A 451 103.86 -32.39 154.70
C GLN A 451 104.55 -31.73 155.91
N THR A 452 103.82 -31.00 156.75
CA THR A 452 104.44 -30.35 157.93
C THR A 452 104.89 -31.35 159.00
N THR A 453 104.24 -32.52 159.13
CA THR A 453 104.69 -33.62 160.00
C THR A 453 105.97 -34.25 159.48
N GLN A 454 106.18 -34.29 158.17
CA GLN A 454 107.44 -34.74 157.58
C GLN A 454 108.53 -33.70 157.82
N GLU A 455 108.26 -32.40 157.60
CA GLU A 455 109.18 -31.30 157.97
C GLU A 455 109.53 -31.32 159.47
N PHE A 456 108.59 -31.66 160.36
CA PHE A 456 108.85 -31.82 161.79
C PHE A 456 109.60 -33.11 162.14
N LYS A 457 109.37 -34.23 161.43
CA LYS A 457 110.21 -35.45 161.56
C LYS A 457 111.65 -35.12 161.21
N ASP A 458 111.88 -34.43 160.09
CA ASP A 458 113.22 -34.04 159.66
C ASP A 458 113.88 -33.14 160.71
N ARG A 459 113.14 -32.17 161.27
CA ARG A 459 113.62 -31.31 162.36
C ARG A 459 113.88 -32.01 163.70
N LEU A 460 113.15 -33.08 164.05
CA LEU A 460 113.33 -33.77 165.35
C LEU A 460 114.13 -35.08 165.28
N GLN A 461 114.37 -35.63 164.08
CA GLN A 461 115.52 -36.50 163.86
C GLN A 461 116.83 -35.74 164.12
N GLU A 462 116.88 -34.43 163.88
CA GLU A 462 117.97 -33.56 164.34
C GLU A 462 118.09 -33.56 165.88
N GLY A 463 116.97 -33.54 166.61
CA GLY A 463 116.94 -33.67 168.08
C GLY A 463 117.33 -35.06 168.61
N CYS A 464 117.07 -36.13 167.86
CA CYS A 464 117.58 -37.47 168.20
C CYS A 464 119.12 -37.58 168.07
N LYS A 465 119.78 -36.64 167.37
CA LYS A 465 121.24 -36.50 167.39
C LYS A 465 121.75 -35.87 168.70
N GLU A 466 120.90 -35.13 169.44
CA GLU A 466 121.14 -34.68 170.82
C GLU A 466 120.85 -35.76 171.87
N TYR A 467 119.78 -36.57 171.73
CA TYR A 467 119.48 -37.68 172.67
C TYR A 467 120.72 -38.57 172.95
N LYS A 468 121.53 -38.83 171.91
CA LYS A 468 122.76 -39.64 171.99
C LYS A 468 123.91 -38.98 172.78
N ARG A 469 123.82 -37.69 173.12
CA ARG A 469 124.85 -36.96 173.91
C ARG A 469 124.57 -37.00 175.42
N LEU A 470 123.31 -36.98 175.85
CA LEU A 470 122.96 -36.74 177.25
C LEU A 470 122.80 -38.01 178.11
N MET A 471 122.19 -39.08 177.57
CA MET A 471 121.93 -40.33 178.33
C MET A 471 123.22 -41.08 178.77
N LYS A 472 124.38 -40.59 178.32
CA LYS A 472 125.73 -41.05 178.69
C LYS A 472 126.19 -40.55 180.08
N LYS A 473 125.27 -40.12 180.97
CA LYS A 473 125.60 -39.38 182.21
C LYS A 473 124.85 -39.77 183.51
N TYR A 474 123.85 -40.66 183.51
CA TYR A 474 122.98 -40.87 184.69
C TYR A 474 122.92 -42.31 185.24
N LYS A 475 123.69 -43.26 184.72
CA LYS A 475 123.48 -44.70 185.02
C LYS A 475 124.10 -45.18 186.36
N GLU A 476 124.01 -44.38 187.43
CA GLU A 476 125.06 -44.27 188.48
C GLU A 476 124.57 -44.13 190.01
N ALA A 477 123.51 -44.81 190.59
CA ALA A 477 123.03 -44.72 192.06
C ALA A 477 122.09 -45.85 192.74
N GLN A 478 121.91 -45.98 194.11
CA GLN A 478 120.93 -46.87 194.93
C GLN A 478 120.87 -46.59 196.54
N HIS A 479 120.28 -47.24 197.63
CA HIS A 479 119.80 -48.66 197.96
C HIS A 479 118.90 -49.22 199.23
N GLN A 480 118.85 -48.89 200.59
CA GLN A 480 118.40 -49.86 201.74
C GLN A 480 117.65 -49.42 203.11
N LEU A 481 116.91 -50.31 203.92
CA LEU A 481 116.75 -50.46 205.47
C LEU A 481 115.52 -51.29 206.15
N GLN A 482 115.42 -51.62 207.51
CA GLN A 482 114.30 -52.44 208.23
C GLN A 482 114.27 -52.80 209.83
N ARG A 483 113.07 -53.03 210.54
CA ARG A 483 112.63 -54.02 211.69
C ARG A 483 112.37 -53.76 213.27
N GLN A 484 111.42 -54.54 213.94
CA GLN A 484 111.28 -55.15 215.38
C GLN A 484 110.11 -54.90 216.49
N GLN A 485 110.06 -55.56 217.72
CA GLN A 485 108.90 -55.83 218.71
C GLN A 485 109.30 -56.25 220.23
N GLN A 486 108.60 -56.65 221.38
CA GLN A 486 107.22 -57.04 221.95
C GLN A 486 107.13 -57.32 223.57
N ALA A 487 105.94 -57.36 224.31
CA ALA A 487 105.49 -58.16 225.57
C ALA A 487 104.89 -57.51 226.94
N GLU A 488 104.08 -58.27 227.75
CA GLU A 488 103.32 -58.02 229.06
C GLU A 488 102.14 -56.96 229.09
N PRO A 489 101.32 -56.81 230.17
CA PRO A 489 100.10 -55.96 230.20
C PRO A 489 100.26 -54.59 230.89
N ALA A 490 99.18 -53.79 230.84
CA ALA A 490 99.07 -52.38 231.21
C ALA A 490 99.74 -51.39 230.23
N GLU A 491 99.20 -50.16 230.23
CA GLU A 491 99.70 -48.88 229.68
C GLU A 491 100.19 -48.85 228.19
N GLU A 492 99.67 -47.99 227.32
CA GLU A 492 99.79 -46.51 227.20
C GLU A 492 101.02 -46.09 226.33
N PHE A 493 101.07 -44.81 225.94
CA PHE A 493 102.16 -44.07 225.26
C PHE A 493 102.49 -44.36 223.77
N HIS A 494 102.37 -43.29 222.94
CA HIS A 494 103.45 -42.50 222.28
C HIS A 494 104.67 -43.23 221.62
N ASP A 495 105.39 -42.71 220.61
CA ASP A 495 105.44 -41.35 220.02
C ASP A 495 106.08 -41.25 218.60
N ALA A 496 106.00 -40.05 217.99
CA ALA A 496 107.01 -39.32 217.16
C ALA A 496 107.54 -39.75 215.74
N ILE A 497 107.41 -38.80 214.77
CA ILE A 497 108.45 -38.20 213.83
C ILE A 497 109.10 -39.08 212.71
N GLY A 498 109.43 -38.60 211.48
CA GLY A 498 109.28 -37.31 210.75
C GLY A 498 110.24 -37.18 209.52
N GLY A 499 110.11 -36.15 208.66
CA GLY A 499 110.93 -35.86 207.44
C GLY A 499 110.29 -36.33 206.12
N ASP A 500 109.73 -35.55 205.17
CA ASP A 500 109.86 -34.13 204.71
C ASP A 500 111.07 -33.90 203.74
N ASP A 501 110.85 -33.49 202.47
CA ASP A 501 111.10 -32.16 201.80
C ASP A 501 110.82 -32.29 200.26
N GLU A 502 110.67 -31.33 199.31
CA GLU A 502 110.24 -29.90 199.19
C GLU A 502 110.06 -29.53 197.65
N THR A 503 109.39 -28.41 197.27
CA THR A 503 109.27 -27.73 195.92
C THR A 503 108.44 -28.38 194.77
N GLU A 504 107.62 -27.68 193.95
CA GLU A 504 107.17 -26.26 193.91
C GLU A 504 105.75 -26.07 193.29
N GLU A 505 104.97 -25.18 193.91
CA GLU A 505 103.71 -24.40 193.67
C GLU A 505 103.08 -24.20 192.25
N ASP A 506 101.81 -23.76 192.07
CA ASP A 506 100.55 -23.69 192.88
C ASP A 506 99.33 -23.31 191.96
N GLY A 507 98.07 -23.54 192.38
CA GLY A 507 96.86 -22.97 191.72
C GLY A 507 95.54 -23.76 191.79
N THR A 508 94.49 -23.17 192.40
CA THR A 508 93.08 -23.64 192.59
C THR A 508 92.34 -24.22 191.35
N GLY A 509 91.37 -25.17 191.43
CA GLY A 509 90.79 -25.96 192.56
C GLY A 509 89.38 -26.56 192.26
N THR A 510 88.81 -27.34 193.22
CA THR A 510 87.34 -27.68 193.42
C THR A 510 86.76 -29.09 193.09
N VAL A 511 86.82 -30.03 194.07
CA VAL A 511 85.68 -30.84 194.66
C VAL A 511 85.06 -32.15 194.02
N ILE A 512 85.36 -33.30 194.67
CA ILE A 512 84.50 -34.48 195.09
C ILE A 512 84.10 -35.64 194.11
N HIS A 513 83.85 -36.85 194.69
CA HIS A 513 83.75 -38.22 194.11
C HIS A 513 82.68 -39.12 194.84
N ARG A 514 82.32 -40.31 194.27
CA ARG A 514 81.58 -41.49 194.87
C ARG A 514 80.03 -41.34 195.10
N PRO A 515 79.20 -42.41 195.34
CA PRO A 515 79.33 -43.87 195.07
C PRO A 515 78.22 -44.54 194.14
N PRO A 516 77.12 -45.29 194.55
CA PRO A 516 76.48 -46.37 193.71
C PRO A 516 74.93 -46.17 193.42
N PRO A 517 74.05 -47.17 193.09
CA PRO A 517 73.95 -48.22 192.02
C PRO A 517 72.61 -48.18 191.16
N VAL A 518 72.22 -49.25 190.41
CA VAL A 518 70.83 -49.67 189.94
C VAL A 518 70.28 -49.35 188.48
N GLU A 519 69.47 -50.28 187.89
CA GLU A 519 68.44 -50.39 186.78
C GLU A 519 68.25 -49.50 185.46
N VAL A 520 67.94 -50.17 184.30
CA VAL A 520 67.04 -49.87 183.08
C VAL A 520 67.14 -48.54 182.24
N PRO A 521 66.26 -48.11 181.24
CA PRO A 521 65.18 -48.71 180.35
C PRO A 521 65.03 -48.23 178.82
N LEU A 522 64.16 -48.92 178.02
CA LEU A 522 63.20 -48.48 176.92
C LEU A 522 63.53 -47.76 175.54
N THR A 523 62.59 -47.92 174.55
CA THR A 523 62.03 -47.00 173.46
C THR A 523 62.55 -46.79 171.98
N ALA A 524 61.62 -47.00 170.99
CA ALA A 524 61.03 -46.07 169.94
C ALA A 524 61.62 -45.63 168.52
N LEU A 525 60.78 -45.79 167.46
CA LEU A 525 60.29 -44.87 166.35
C LEU A 525 61.09 -44.29 165.10
N THR A 526 60.60 -44.64 163.87
CA THR A 526 60.29 -43.85 162.59
C THR A 526 61.28 -43.12 161.60
N ALA A 527 61.20 -43.49 160.29
CA ALA A 527 61.05 -42.68 159.01
C ALA A 527 62.21 -41.79 158.42
N ALA A 528 62.32 -41.42 157.10
CA ALA A 528 61.74 -41.80 155.75
C ALA A 528 62.48 -41.11 154.54
N ALA A 529 62.23 -41.53 153.26
CA ALA A 529 62.97 -41.34 151.95
C ALA A 529 63.11 -39.89 151.32
N PRO A 530 63.20 -39.54 149.98
CA PRO A 530 63.01 -40.17 148.63
C PRO A 530 64.31 -40.15 147.70
N VAL A 531 64.43 -40.16 146.34
CA VAL A 531 63.65 -39.78 145.09
C VAL A 531 64.19 -40.49 143.80
N ALA A 532 63.64 -40.28 142.56
CA ALA A 532 64.12 -40.84 141.25
C ALA A 532 63.65 -40.12 139.94
N GLU A 533 64.32 -40.32 138.77
CA GLU A 533 64.20 -39.68 137.41
C GLU A 533 64.79 -40.59 136.25
N LEU A 534 64.75 -40.40 134.89
CA LEU A 534 63.90 -39.74 133.85
C LEU A 534 64.54 -39.90 132.41
N ALA A 535 63.88 -40.44 131.34
CA ALA A 535 64.40 -40.43 129.92
C ALA A 535 63.41 -40.81 128.74
N ARG A 536 63.68 -40.27 127.51
CA ARG A 536 63.35 -40.61 126.07
C ARG A 536 62.00 -41.26 125.60
N VAL A 537 61.43 -40.78 124.47
CA VAL A 537 60.21 -41.28 123.75
C VAL A 537 60.28 -40.99 122.22
N CYS A 538 59.64 -41.78 121.34
CA CYS A 538 59.48 -41.53 119.89
C CYS A 538 58.22 -40.68 119.54
N PRO A 539 58.31 -39.63 118.69
CA PRO A 539 57.22 -38.68 118.44
C PRO A 539 56.13 -39.12 117.44
N VAL A 540 56.21 -40.31 116.84
CA VAL A 540 55.21 -40.78 115.84
C VAL A 540 54.31 -41.90 116.38
N CYS A 541 54.80 -42.72 117.32
CA CYS A 541 54.05 -43.86 117.85
C CYS A 541 54.34 -44.19 119.33
N ASP A 542 54.84 -43.22 120.12
CA ASP A 542 55.00 -43.29 121.58
C ASP A 542 55.83 -44.46 122.15
N VAL A 543 56.66 -45.13 121.34
CA VAL A 543 57.60 -46.16 121.81
C VAL A 543 58.72 -45.53 122.65
N THR A 544 59.12 -46.19 123.74
CA THR A 544 60.11 -45.68 124.72
C THR A 544 61.38 -46.52 124.82
N ASP A 545 61.31 -47.82 124.53
CA ASP A 545 62.45 -48.75 124.66
C ASP A 545 63.29 -48.81 123.37
N PHE A 546 64.37 -48.03 123.32
CA PHE A 546 65.42 -48.12 122.28
C PHE A 546 66.76 -48.48 122.91
N ALA A 547 67.39 -49.56 122.44
CA ALA A 547 68.63 -50.08 123.02
C ALA A 547 69.86 -49.23 122.66
N SER A 548 69.85 -48.61 121.49
CA SER A 548 70.86 -47.68 120.99
C SER A 548 70.22 -46.47 120.32
N GLN A 549 71.01 -45.42 120.08
CA GLN A 549 70.51 -44.26 119.35
C GLN A 549 70.33 -44.51 117.84
N THR A 550 71.10 -45.45 117.27
CA THR A 550 70.89 -45.96 115.90
C THR A 550 69.51 -46.60 115.74
N ASP A 551 69.03 -47.39 116.71
CA ASP A 551 67.70 -48.02 116.64
C ASP A 551 66.57 -46.97 116.61
N TYR A 552 66.75 -45.88 117.35
CA TYR A 552 65.82 -44.74 117.36
C TYR A 552 65.82 -44.00 116.01
N GLU A 553 67.00 -43.78 115.42
CA GLU A 553 67.15 -43.05 114.15
C GLU A 553 66.62 -43.88 112.95
N GLU A 554 66.88 -45.20 112.89
CA GLU A 554 66.28 -46.09 111.89
C GLU A 554 64.75 -46.20 112.04
N HIS A 555 64.26 -46.33 113.28
CA HIS A 555 62.82 -46.38 113.55
C HIS A 555 62.09 -45.11 113.11
N VAL A 556 62.62 -43.92 113.41
CA VAL A 556 62.01 -42.64 112.96
C VAL A 556 62.03 -42.52 111.44
N HIS A 557 63.09 -42.96 110.76
CA HIS A 557 63.14 -42.94 109.30
C HIS A 557 62.14 -43.90 108.63
N SER A 558 61.75 -45.01 109.29
CA SER A 558 60.75 -45.94 108.75
C SER A 558 59.35 -45.33 108.53
N HIS A 559 59.05 -44.21 109.20
CA HIS A 559 57.76 -43.51 109.10
C HIS A 559 57.63 -42.56 107.89
N PHE A 560 58.71 -42.28 107.16
CA PHE A 560 58.75 -41.28 106.09
C PHE A 560 59.28 -41.83 104.75
N GLY A 561 59.10 -43.13 104.52
CA GLY A 561 59.35 -43.76 103.21
C GLY A 561 58.21 -43.45 102.24
N GLU A 562 58.53 -42.75 101.16
CA GLU A 562 57.53 -42.28 100.18
C GLU A 562 56.86 -43.44 99.42
N ALA A 563 55.53 -43.48 99.54
CA ALA A 563 54.66 -43.96 98.48
C ALA A 563 53.58 -42.89 98.27
N ASP A 564 53.53 -42.31 97.07
CA ASP A 564 52.32 -41.82 96.40
C ASP A 564 52.63 -41.65 94.90
N ASP A 565 51.57 -41.57 94.09
CA ASP A 565 51.56 -41.62 92.61
C ASP A 565 52.16 -40.40 91.88
#